data_AF-A0A3A1U314-F1
#
_entry.id   AF-A0A3A1U314-F1
#
_cell.length_a   1.000
_cell.length_b   1.000
_cell.length_c   1.000
_cell.angle_alpha   90.00
_cell.angle_beta   90.00
_cell.angle_gamma   90.00
#
_symmetry.space_group_name_H-M   'P 1'
#
loop_
_entity.id
_entity.type
_entity.pdbx_description
1 polymer ?
#
loop_
_entity_poly.entity_id
_entity_poly.type
_entity_poly.pdbx_seq_one_letter_code
_entity_poly.pdbx_strand_id
1 'polypeptide(L)'
;MSTVIRAPRDRVVGIARDPDLLPRWAGGLAQGEVQQEGDGAFAVDSPMGRVRVVFAAPNPYGVLDHDVTLPDGSVTRNPFRILEHPDGAEAVFTLRQGVASDADFERDAAAVTADLARLKSLAERRPPRT
;
A
#
# COMPACT_ATOMS: atom_id res chain seq x y z
N MET A 1 -6.89 -9.49 4.30
CA MET A 1 -5.88 -9.41 5.36
C MET A 1 -6.07 -8.09 6.09
N SER A 2 -5.92 -8.05 7.42
CA SER A 2 -5.98 -6.78 8.15
C SER A 2 -5.00 -6.70 9.30
N THR A 3 -4.68 -5.47 9.72
CA THR A 3 -3.94 -5.21 10.95
C THR A 3 -4.48 -3.95 11.64
N VAL A 4 -4.62 -4.02 12.97
CA VAL A 4 -4.89 -2.84 13.79
C VAL A 4 -3.58 -2.06 14.00
N ILE A 5 -3.64 -0.76 13.85
CA ILE A 5 -2.54 0.20 13.98
C ILE A 5 -2.92 1.20 15.07
N ARG A 6 -2.10 1.29 16.13
CA ARG A 6 -2.28 2.17 17.28
C ARG A 6 -1.84 3.61 16.96
N ALA A 7 -2.47 4.19 15.95
CA ALA A 7 -2.27 5.55 15.50
C ALA A 7 -3.60 6.12 14.96
N PRO A 8 -3.79 7.46 14.97
CA PRO A 8 -4.96 8.08 14.37
C PRO A 8 -5.10 7.69 12.89
N ARG A 9 -6.32 7.43 12.43
CA ARG A 9 -6.61 7.03 11.05
C ARG A 9 -6.00 7.97 10.02
N ASP A 10 -6.16 9.28 10.20
CA ASP A 10 -5.65 10.27 9.24
C ASP A 10 -4.13 10.24 9.10
N ARG A 11 -3.41 9.90 10.18
CA ARG A 11 -1.96 9.70 10.14
C ARG A 11 -1.61 8.47 9.30
N VAL A 12 -2.33 7.37 9.49
CA VAL A 12 -2.11 6.13 8.72
C VAL A 12 -2.43 6.35 7.24
N VAL A 13 -3.54 7.03 6.92
CA VAL A 13 -3.90 7.42 5.55
C VAL A 13 -2.82 8.30 4.93
N GLY A 14 -2.34 9.32 5.67
CA GLY A 14 -1.27 10.19 5.22
C GLY A 14 0.00 9.42 4.85
N ILE A 15 0.48 8.55 5.75
CA ILE A 15 1.68 7.73 5.52
C ILE A 15 1.49 6.76 4.34
N ALA A 16 0.33 6.12 4.24
CA ALA A 16 0.09 5.11 3.21
C ALA A 16 -0.10 5.71 1.81
N ARG A 17 -0.45 7.00 1.69
CA ARG A 17 -0.61 7.70 0.41
C ARG A 17 0.60 8.53 0.00
N ASP A 18 1.51 8.81 0.92
CA ASP A 18 2.69 9.63 0.68
C ASP A 18 3.71 8.86 -0.18
N PRO A 19 3.95 9.31 -1.44
CA PRO A 19 4.89 8.66 -2.34
C PRO A 19 6.31 8.55 -1.77
N ASP A 20 6.73 9.51 -0.94
CA ASP A 20 8.07 9.52 -0.33
C ASP A 20 8.20 8.49 0.79
N LEU A 21 7.07 8.04 1.34
CA LEU A 21 7.02 7.02 2.39
C LEU A 21 6.68 5.63 1.85
N LEU A 22 6.16 5.50 0.62
CA LEU A 22 5.87 4.19 0.00
C LEU A 22 7.07 3.23 0.04
N PRO A 23 8.31 3.63 -0.34
CA PRO A 23 9.48 2.74 -0.26
C PRO A 23 9.80 2.22 1.14
N ARG A 24 9.31 2.89 2.18
CA ARG A 24 9.59 2.53 3.57
C ARG A 24 8.68 1.41 4.08
N TRP A 25 7.56 1.14 3.40
CA TRP A 25 6.61 0.13 3.85
C TRP A 25 6.13 -0.83 2.77
N ALA A 26 5.96 -0.39 1.52
CA ALA A 26 5.46 -1.20 0.41
C ALA A 26 6.62 -1.89 -0.34
N GLY A 27 7.14 -2.96 0.25
CA GLY A 27 8.29 -3.71 -0.25
C GLY A 27 8.06 -4.37 -1.61
N GLY A 28 6.80 -4.65 -1.98
CA GLY A 28 6.44 -5.18 -3.30
C GLY A 28 6.44 -4.12 -4.41
N LEU A 29 6.30 -2.84 -4.06
CA LEU A 29 6.22 -1.75 -5.03
C LEU A 29 7.53 -1.01 -5.18
N ALA A 30 8.29 -0.79 -4.10
CA ALA A 30 9.29 0.27 -4.09
C ALA A 30 10.69 -0.22 -3.70
N GLN A 31 11.35 -0.90 -4.64
CA GLN A 31 12.80 -1.12 -4.58
C GLN A 31 13.60 -0.07 -5.35
N GLY A 32 12.93 0.76 -6.17
CA GLY A 32 13.55 1.82 -6.97
C GLY A 32 12.95 3.20 -6.77
N GLU A 33 13.34 4.13 -7.64
CA GLU A 33 12.93 5.53 -7.61
C GLU A 33 11.42 5.66 -7.93
N VAL A 34 10.68 6.37 -7.08
CA VAL A 34 9.26 6.68 -7.31
C VAL A 34 9.19 7.92 -8.19
N GLN A 35 8.76 7.74 -9.45
CA GLN A 35 8.60 8.83 -10.41
C GLN A 35 7.13 9.23 -10.46
N GLN A 36 6.79 10.39 -9.90
CA GLN A 36 5.42 10.91 -9.98
C GLN A 36 5.09 11.33 -11.42
N GLU A 37 3.97 10.84 -11.95
CA GLU A 37 3.52 11.14 -13.32
C GLU A 37 2.37 12.17 -13.35
N GLY A 38 1.91 12.62 -12.17
CA GLY A 38 0.72 13.47 -12.03
C GLY A 38 -0.56 12.66 -11.75
N ASP A 39 -1.64 13.33 -11.34
CA ASP A 39 -2.98 12.74 -11.16
C ASP A 39 -3.07 11.49 -10.27
N GLY A 40 -2.20 11.40 -9.26
CA GLY A 40 -2.16 10.24 -8.35
C GLY A 40 -1.54 8.98 -8.96
N ALA A 41 -0.91 9.11 -10.13
CA ALA A 41 -0.12 8.09 -10.79
C ALA A 41 1.38 8.26 -10.48
N PHE A 42 2.06 7.15 -10.30
CA PHE A 42 3.51 7.09 -10.23
C PHE A 42 4.03 5.81 -10.87
N ALA A 43 5.24 5.89 -11.41
CA ALA A 43 5.99 4.74 -11.87
C ALA A 43 7.02 4.34 -10.82
N VAL A 44 7.25 3.04 -10.68
CA VAL A 44 8.24 2.51 -9.76
C VAL A 44 8.95 1.30 -10.36
N ASP A 45 10.26 1.25 -10.18
CA ASP A 45 11.05 0.10 -10.55
C ASP A 45 10.92 -1.01 -9.49
N SER A 46 10.54 -2.19 -9.96
CA SER A 46 10.33 -3.37 -9.14
C SER A 46 11.04 -4.58 -9.75
N PRO A 47 11.19 -5.70 -9.01
CA PRO A 47 11.67 -6.95 -9.57
C PRO A 47 10.83 -7.48 -10.77
N MET A 48 9.59 -7.00 -10.92
CA MET A 48 8.68 -7.34 -12.01
C MET A 48 8.86 -6.43 -13.24
N GLY A 49 9.80 -5.48 -13.19
CA GLY A 49 9.98 -4.40 -14.16
C GLY A 49 9.37 -3.08 -13.67
N ARG A 50 9.35 -2.08 -14.55
CA ARG A 50 8.77 -0.76 -14.27
C ARG A 50 7.25 -0.89 -14.27
N VAL A 51 6.64 -0.73 -13.09
CA VAL A 51 5.18 -0.79 -12.92
C VAL A 51 4.61 0.61 -12.75
N ARG A 52 3.36 0.80 -13.18
CA ARG A 52 2.62 2.05 -12.99
C ARG A 52 1.54 1.82 -11.95
N VAL A 53 1.49 2.66 -10.92
CA VAL A 53 0.51 2.59 -9.85
C VAL A 53 -0.37 3.82 -9.89
N VAL A 54 -1.69 3.63 -9.79
CA VAL A 54 -2.66 4.72 -9.73
C VAL A 54 -3.54 4.54 -8.50
N PHE A 55 -3.44 5.45 -7.53
CA PHE A 55 -4.31 5.45 -6.36
C PHE A 55 -5.66 6.09 -6.66
N ALA A 56 -6.69 5.64 -5.95
CA ALA A 56 -7.93 6.38 -5.82
C ALA A 56 -7.68 7.83 -5.36
N ALA A 57 -8.48 8.75 -5.89
CA ALA A 57 -8.42 10.16 -5.54
C ALA A 57 -8.59 10.38 -4.03
N PRO A 58 -8.02 11.46 -3.45
CA PRO A 58 -8.20 11.79 -2.05
C PRO A 58 -9.67 11.81 -1.66
N ASN A 59 -10.02 11.09 -0.58
CA ASN A 59 -11.39 10.93 -0.14
C ASN A 59 -11.44 10.83 1.40
N PRO A 60 -12.57 11.23 2.02
CA PRO A 60 -12.71 11.18 3.48
C PRO A 60 -12.91 9.75 4.01
N TYR A 61 -13.18 8.79 3.12
CA TYR A 61 -13.54 7.40 3.46
C TYR A 61 -12.33 6.49 3.67
N GLY A 62 -11.11 6.99 3.46
CA GLY A 62 -9.88 6.22 3.72
C GLY A 62 -9.76 5.06 2.75
N VAL A 63 -10.24 5.27 1.53
CA VAL A 63 -10.08 4.36 0.41
C VAL A 63 -8.75 4.68 -0.26
N LEU A 64 -7.87 3.69 -0.32
CA LEU A 64 -6.56 3.70 -0.98
C LEU A 64 -6.51 2.57 -2.03
N ASP A 65 -7.66 2.21 -2.58
CA ASP A 65 -7.73 1.29 -3.70
C ASP A 65 -6.79 1.78 -4.80
N HIS A 66 -6.01 0.88 -5.38
CA HIS A 66 -5.04 1.24 -6.42
C HIS A 66 -4.93 0.15 -7.47
N ASP A 67 -4.68 0.61 -8.69
CA ASP A 67 -4.38 -0.24 -9.82
C ASP A 67 -2.88 -0.27 -10.04
N VAL A 68 -2.33 -1.46 -10.26
CA VAL A 68 -0.92 -1.69 -10.63
C VAL A 68 -0.91 -2.26 -12.04
N THR A 69 -0.37 -1.50 -12.99
CA THR A 69 -0.12 -1.94 -14.36
C THR A 69 1.29 -2.51 -14.48
N LEU A 70 1.38 -3.77 -14.90
CA LEU A 70 2.65 -4.46 -15.17
C LEU A 70 3.20 -4.11 -16.57
N PRO A 71 4.48 -4.42 -16.88
CA PRO A 71 5.07 -4.12 -18.19
C PRO A 71 4.35 -4.76 -19.38
N ASP A 72 3.64 -5.88 -19.16
CA ASP A 72 2.83 -6.56 -20.17
C ASP A 72 1.45 -5.90 -20.41
N GLY A 73 1.14 -4.83 -19.67
CA GLY A 73 -0.12 -4.10 -19.73
C GLY A 73 -1.24 -4.69 -18.88
N SER A 74 -1.02 -5.84 -18.21
CA SER A 74 -1.99 -6.39 -17.26
C SER A 74 -2.17 -5.47 -16.06
N VAL A 75 -3.39 -5.43 -15.52
CA VAL A 75 -3.74 -4.55 -14.39
C VAL A 75 -4.25 -5.37 -13.22
N THR A 76 -3.56 -5.23 -12.09
CA THR A 76 -3.98 -5.78 -10.81
C THR A 76 -4.63 -4.69 -9.98
N ARG A 77 -5.90 -4.88 -9.61
CA ARG A 77 -6.64 -3.97 -8.74
C ARG A 77 -6.56 -4.44 -7.30
N ASN A 78 -6.11 -3.55 -6.43
CA ASN A 78 -5.82 -3.81 -5.02
C ASN A 78 -6.75 -2.98 -4.14
N PRO A 79 -7.87 -3.54 -3.65
CA PRO A 79 -8.70 -2.86 -2.66
C PRO A 79 -7.94 -2.74 -1.34
N PHE A 80 -7.75 -1.50 -0.88
CA PHE A 80 -7.02 -1.20 0.34
C PHE A 80 -7.69 -0.04 1.07
N ARG A 81 -8.02 -0.23 2.35
CA ARG A 81 -8.76 0.76 3.14
C ARG A 81 -8.17 0.90 4.52
N ILE A 82 -8.19 2.12 5.04
CA ILE A 82 -7.94 2.41 6.45
C ILE A 82 -9.25 2.83 7.10
N LEU A 83 -9.70 2.01 8.05
CA LEU A 83 -10.95 2.20 8.78
C LEU A 83 -10.69 2.77 10.17
N GLU A 84 -11.68 3.44 10.74
CA GLU A 84 -11.68 3.80 12.16
C GLU A 84 -11.71 2.53 13.02
N HIS A 85 -10.96 2.52 14.12
CA HIS A 85 -10.92 1.40 15.05
C HIS A 85 -10.78 1.93 16.49
N PRO A 86 -11.40 1.31 17.52
CA PRO A 86 -11.31 1.79 18.90
C PRO A 86 -9.88 1.99 19.43
N ASP A 87 -8.92 1.19 18.95
CA ASP A 87 -7.49 1.30 19.28
C ASP A 87 -6.67 2.23 18.37
N GLY A 88 -7.28 2.91 17.40
CA GLY A 88 -6.62 3.75 16.40
C GLY A 88 -7.23 3.57 15.02
N ALA A 89 -6.60 2.75 14.18
CA ALA A 89 -7.08 2.47 12.82
C ALA A 89 -6.94 0.99 12.48
N GLU A 90 -7.72 0.51 11.52
CA GLU A 90 -7.55 -0.83 10.93
C GLU A 90 -7.22 -0.71 9.45
N ALA A 91 -6.07 -1.25 9.05
CA ALA A 91 -5.66 -1.33 7.66
C ALA A 91 -6.15 -2.66 7.08
N VAL A 92 -7.04 -2.62 6.09
CA VAL A 92 -7.66 -3.79 5.47
C VAL A 92 -7.25 -3.86 4.00
N PHE A 93 -6.48 -4.88 3.64
CA PHE A 93 -6.06 -5.17 2.27
C PHE A 93 -6.78 -6.41 1.75
N THR A 94 -7.40 -6.33 0.57
CA THR A 94 -8.09 -7.46 -0.05
C THR A 94 -7.23 -8.04 -1.16
N LEU A 95 -6.56 -9.15 -0.88
CA LEU A 95 -5.84 -9.92 -1.90
C LEU A 95 -6.79 -10.90 -2.57
N ARG A 96 -6.69 -11.04 -3.90
CA ARG A 96 -7.50 -11.97 -4.70
C ARG A 96 -6.56 -12.83 -5.53
N GLN A 97 -6.79 -14.14 -5.54
CA GLN A 97 -5.95 -15.08 -6.28
C GLN A 97 -6.03 -14.91 -7.80
N GLY A 98 -7.22 -14.67 -8.34
CA GLY A 98 -7.39 -14.51 -9.79
C GLY A 98 -6.91 -15.76 -10.55
N VAL A 99 -5.96 -15.58 -11.47
CA VAL A 99 -5.34 -16.65 -12.25
C VAL A 99 -4.02 -17.15 -11.66
N ALA A 100 -3.59 -16.59 -10.51
CA ALA A 100 -2.34 -16.96 -9.86
C ALA A 100 -2.42 -18.39 -9.30
N SER A 101 -1.28 -19.09 -9.29
CA SER A 101 -1.21 -20.39 -8.61
C SER A 101 -1.32 -20.22 -7.09
N ASP A 102 -1.67 -21.28 -6.37
CA ASP A 102 -1.75 -21.24 -4.90
C ASP A 102 -0.43 -20.78 -4.28
N ALA A 103 0.70 -21.26 -4.80
CA ALA A 103 2.02 -20.88 -4.33
C ALA A 103 2.34 -19.41 -4.59
N ASP A 104 1.86 -18.83 -5.69
CA ASP A 104 2.04 -17.40 -5.98
C ASP A 104 1.17 -16.55 -5.05
N PHE A 105 -0.08 -16.96 -4.86
CA PHE A 105 -1.01 -16.29 -3.95
C PHE A 105 -0.53 -16.30 -2.49
N GLU A 106 0.07 -17.41 -2.03
CA GLU A 106 0.68 -17.49 -0.70
C GLU A 106 1.88 -16.54 -0.56
N ARG A 107 2.73 -16.43 -1.60
CA ARG A 107 3.84 -15.46 -1.60
C ARG A 107 3.36 -14.03 -1.58
N ASP A 108 2.32 -13.70 -2.35
CA ASP A 108 1.71 -12.37 -2.35
C ASP A 108 1.07 -12.05 -0.99
N ALA A 109 0.39 -13.02 -0.37
CA ALA A 109 -0.18 -12.87 0.96
C ALA A 109 0.90 -12.60 2.02
N ALA A 110 2.03 -13.30 1.95
CA ALA A 110 3.17 -13.07 2.83
C ALA A 110 3.77 -11.67 2.61
N ALA A 111 3.92 -11.23 1.35
CA ALA A 111 4.42 -9.90 1.01
C ALA A 111 3.51 -8.79 1.55
N VAL A 112 2.19 -8.88 1.30
CA VAL A 112 1.19 -7.92 1.82
C VAL A 112 1.18 -7.90 3.35
N THR A 113 1.32 -9.06 4.01
CA THR A 113 1.42 -9.11 5.47
C THR A 113 2.63 -8.33 5.99
N ALA A 114 3.78 -8.51 5.35
CA ALA A 114 5.00 -7.80 5.71
C ALA A 114 4.88 -6.28 5.46
N ASP A 115 4.22 -5.88 4.37
CA ASP A 115 3.93 -4.47 4.07
C ASP A 115 3.05 -3.83 5.14
N LEU A 116 1.95 -4.49 5.53
CA LEU A 116 1.07 -4.00 6.59
C LEU A 116 1.78 -3.88 7.94
N ALA A 117 2.69 -4.82 8.26
CA ALA A 117 3.50 -4.77 9.47
C ALA A 117 4.50 -3.59 9.46
N ARG A 118 5.11 -3.29 8.31
CA ARG A 118 5.97 -2.11 8.14
C ARG A 118 5.18 -0.81 8.26
N LEU A 119 4.01 -0.72 7.63
CA LEU A 119 3.12 0.44 7.72
C LEU A 119 2.71 0.70 9.17
N LYS A 120 2.30 -0.35 9.90
CA LYS A 120 2.02 -0.29 11.34
C LYS A 120 3.20 0.29 12.11
N SER A 121 4.38 -0.29 11.91
CA SER A 121 5.60 0.13 12.60
C SER A 121 6.00 1.57 12.28
N LEU A 122 5.72 2.06 11.07
CA LEU A 122 6.00 3.43 10.67
C LEU A 122 5.00 4.41 11.30
N ALA A 123 3.72 4.07 11.30
CA ALA A 123 2.65 4.91 11.83
C ALA A 123 2.69 5.03 13.36
N GLU A 124 3.04 3.96 14.07
CA GLU A 124 3.11 3.93 15.54
C GLU A 124 4.37 4.61 16.11
N ARG A 125 5.37 4.91 15.28
CA ARG A 125 6.53 5.70 15.72
C ARG A 125 6.06 7.09 16.12
N ARG A 126 6.43 7.50 17.34
CA ARG A 126 6.20 8.88 17.80
C ARG A 126 7.04 9.83 16.93
N PRO A 127 6.45 10.90 16.37
CA PRO A 127 7.26 11.92 15.72
C PRO A 127 8.24 12.54 16.74
N PRO A 128 9.46 12.91 16.33
CA PRO A 128 10.40 13.57 17.22
C PRO A 128 9.74 14.82 17.82
N ARG A 129 9.91 15.03 19.13
CA ARG A 129 9.45 16.24 19.80
C ARG A 129 10.36 17.38 19.35
N THR A 130 9.83 18.29 18.55
CA THR A 130 10.42 19.63 18.32
C THR A 130 10.22 20.51 19.54
#